data_AF-A0A1Z8MMR2-F1
#
_entry.id   AF-A0A1Z8MMR2-F1
#
_cell.length_a   1.000
_cell.length_b   1.000
_cell.length_c   1.000
_cell.angle_alpha   90.00
_cell.angle_beta   90.00
_cell.angle_gamma   90.00
#
_symmetry.space_group_name_H-M   'P 1'
#
loop_
_entity.id
_entity.type
_entity.pdbx_description
1 polymer ?
#
loop_
_entity_poly.entity_id
_entity_poly.type
_entity_poly.pdbx_seq_one_letter_code
_entity_poly.pdbx_strand_id
1 'polypeptide(L)'
;MTINLINGLNFLFPYVPSLGGKLYDLGQVFTERPWSAIGWSPIAVFPFGVGLSFFIPLDLSFSCWVFWLIWRLERITGAMMGWKTLPRFPYEPEQSHGAYIGLCVFAIWMSRHHLKRVLMSCFKPEADLASHQNIPVNSYKIALSGLVFGGVFIIIFCLKMQMSLGIIFFFFAIWFSIGVAITRLRAELGSRVHDLHFIGPDEILPSLIGTRRIGASNLVSFSYLYVLNRAHRSHSMPHQLEGFKIAEIVRTSLVHLVILMSLASLLGVVASFVFFLTSSYKIGARVWFANESFRRLEGWLTTMPATDFPDIIFVSFGFVGTILLSLLRMRFLWWNLHPVGYAISGSWAINPMIGLFS
;
A
#
# COMPACT_ATOMS: atom_id res chain seq x y z
N MET A 1 0.12 -25.26 -13.29
CA MET A 1 0.38 -26.60 -12.73
C MET A 1 1.52 -27.29 -13.46
N THR A 2 1.49 -27.38 -14.78
CA THR A 2 2.55 -27.99 -15.63
C THR A 2 3.94 -27.36 -15.45
N ILE A 3 4.03 -26.03 -15.36
CA ILE A 3 5.30 -25.32 -15.16
C ILE A 3 5.95 -25.65 -13.80
N ASN A 4 5.15 -25.72 -12.73
CA ASN A 4 5.66 -26.10 -11.40
C ASN A 4 6.15 -27.55 -11.37
N LEU A 5 5.52 -28.43 -12.15
CA LEU A 5 5.95 -29.83 -12.30
C LEU A 5 7.33 -29.90 -12.98
N ILE A 6 7.52 -29.14 -14.07
CA ILE A 6 8.80 -29.06 -14.80
C ILE A 6 9.89 -28.41 -13.95
N ASN A 7 9.57 -27.38 -13.17
CA ASN A 7 10.53 -26.77 -12.24
C ASN A 7 10.86 -27.69 -11.06
N GLY A 8 9.89 -28.48 -10.58
CA GLY A 8 10.14 -29.54 -9.60
C GLY A 8 11.05 -30.65 -10.16
N LEU A 9 10.87 -31.01 -11.44
CA LEU A 9 11.75 -31.93 -12.13
C LEU A 9 13.15 -31.34 -12.36
N ASN A 10 13.30 -30.05 -12.70
CA ASN A 10 14.62 -29.39 -12.76
C ASN A 10 15.34 -29.39 -11.41
N PHE A 11 14.61 -29.25 -10.29
CA PHE A 11 15.19 -29.30 -8.95
C PHE A 11 15.76 -30.69 -8.62
N LEU A 12 15.06 -31.76 -9.00
CA LEU A 12 15.52 -33.14 -8.80
C LEU A 12 16.56 -33.57 -9.85
N PHE A 13 16.44 -33.06 -11.07
CA PHE A 13 17.21 -33.42 -12.24
C PHE A 13 17.70 -32.15 -12.97
N PRO A 14 18.92 -31.66 -12.66
CA PRO A 14 19.42 -30.38 -13.18
C PRO A 14 19.50 -30.27 -14.71
N TYR A 15 19.48 -31.40 -15.44
CA TYR A 15 19.49 -31.45 -16.90
C TYR A 15 18.12 -31.17 -17.54
N VAL A 16 17.02 -31.22 -16.79
CA VAL A 16 15.69 -30.80 -17.27
C VAL A 16 15.66 -29.27 -17.27
N PRO A 17 15.38 -28.56 -18.38
CA PRO A 17 15.36 -27.10 -18.39
C PRO A 17 14.24 -26.55 -17.49
N SER A 18 14.56 -25.59 -16.62
CA SER A 18 13.54 -24.88 -15.84
C SER A 18 12.77 -23.90 -16.72
N LEU A 19 11.44 -23.89 -16.61
CA LEU A 19 10.58 -22.97 -17.33
C LEU A 19 10.09 -21.86 -16.38
N GLY A 20 10.67 -20.66 -16.49
CA GLY A 20 10.26 -19.49 -15.71
C GLY A 20 10.37 -19.66 -14.20
N GLY A 21 10.06 -18.60 -13.44
CA GLY A 21 10.00 -18.65 -11.97
C GLY A 21 11.34 -18.67 -11.21
N LYS A 22 12.48 -18.73 -11.91
CA LYS A 22 13.79 -18.39 -11.32
C LYS A 22 13.95 -16.87 -11.28
N LEU A 23 14.36 -16.33 -10.13
CA LEU A 23 14.76 -14.94 -10.00
C LEU A 23 16.19 -14.80 -10.51
N TYR A 24 16.39 -14.00 -11.56
CA TYR A 24 17.72 -13.62 -12.03
C TYR A 24 18.06 -12.25 -11.46
N ASP A 25 18.98 -12.19 -10.50
CA ASP A 25 19.38 -10.92 -9.89
C ASP A 25 20.51 -10.26 -10.70
N LEU A 26 20.23 -9.07 -11.24
CA LEU A 26 21.24 -8.28 -11.95
C LEU A 26 22.41 -7.87 -11.04
N GLY A 27 22.20 -7.80 -9.72
CA GLY A 27 23.26 -7.51 -8.76
C GLY A 27 24.39 -8.55 -8.74
N GLN A 28 24.13 -9.77 -9.23
CA GLN A 28 25.17 -10.80 -9.36
C GLN A 28 26.04 -10.62 -10.61
N VAL A 29 25.55 -9.88 -11.61
CA VAL A 29 26.27 -9.58 -12.84
C VAL A 29 27.12 -8.33 -12.69
N PHE A 30 26.57 -7.29 -12.05
CA PHE A 30 27.26 -6.02 -11.81
C PHE A 30 27.91 -6.02 -10.42
N THR A 31 29.15 -6.53 -10.33
CA THR A 31 29.87 -6.67 -9.06
C THR A 31 30.78 -5.49 -8.73
N GLU A 32 31.22 -4.73 -9.73
CA GLU A 32 32.14 -3.59 -9.57
C GLU A 32 31.41 -2.24 -9.47
N ARG A 33 31.95 -1.31 -8.67
CA ARG A 33 31.42 0.05 -8.56
C ARG A 33 31.70 0.85 -9.85
N PRO A 34 30.78 1.73 -10.28
CA PRO A 34 29.54 2.15 -9.61
C PRO A 34 28.34 1.23 -9.88
N TRP A 35 28.44 0.28 -10.82
CA TRP A 35 27.33 -0.55 -11.28
C TRP A 35 26.78 -1.48 -10.21
N SER A 36 27.60 -1.94 -9.27
CA SER A 36 27.16 -2.73 -8.11
C SER A 36 26.23 -1.98 -7.16
N ALA A 37 26.11 -0.66 -7.29
CA ALA A 37 25.12 0.13 -6.55
C ALA A 37 23.69 -0.09 -7.05
N ILE A 38 23.47 -0.77 -8.18
CA ILE A 38 22.15 -1.19 -8.64
C ILE A 38 21.38 -1.97 -7.55
N GLY A 39 22.13 -2.66 -6.68
CA GLY A 39 21.61 -3.41 -5.53
C GLY A 39 20.74 -4.58 -5.97
N TRP A 40 19.94 -5.09 -5.03
CA TRP A 40 19.02 -6.20 -5.30
C TRP A 40 18.00 -5.83 -6.38
N SER A 41 18.16 -6.43 -7.56
CA SER A 41 17.39 -6.15 -8.77
C SER A 41 17.01 -7.46 -9.44
N PRO A 42 16.14 -8.26 -8.79
CA PRO A 42 15.69 -9.52 -9.34
C PRO A 42 14.75 -9.29 -10.51
N ILE A 43 15.04 -9.93 -11.63
CA ILE A 43 14.14 -10.03 -12.77
C ILE A 43 13.61 -11.45 -12.79
N ALA A 44 12.31 -11.60 -12.58
CA ALA A 44 11.63 -12.87 -12.69
C ALA A 44 10.51 -12.78 -13.74
N VAL A 45 10.53 -13.72 -14.68
CA VAL A 45 9.44 -13.92 -15.62
C VAL A 45 8.57 -15.05 -15.09
N PHE A 46 7.41 -14.68 -14.56
CA PHE A 46 6.39 -15.63 -14.15
C PHE A 46 5.34 -15.74 -15.26
N PRO A 47 5.17 -16.91 -15.90
CA PRO A 47 4.22 -17.04 -17.01
C PRO A 47 2.78 -16.65 -16.66
N PHE A 48 2.33 -16.92 -15.42
CA PHE A 48 1.02 -16.45 -14.94
C PHE A 48 0.97 -14.93 -14.79
N GLY A 49 2.09 -14.32 -14.39
CA GLY A 49 2.23 -12.88 -14.23
C GLY A 49 2.22 -12.16 -15.58
N VAL A 50 2.83 -12.75 -16.60
CA VAL A 50 2.78 -12.26 -17.99
C VAL A 50 1.34 -12.33 -18.51
N GLY A 51 0.63 -13.44 -18.24
CA GLY A 51 -0.80 -13.53 -18.56
C GLY A 51 -1.66 -12.45 -17.89
N LEU A 52 -1.32 -12.08 -16.65
CA LEU A 52 -2.02 -11.02 -15.92
C LEU A 52 -1.61 -9.61 -16.38
N SER A 53 -0.38 -9.41 -16.87
CA SER A 53 0.07 -8.10 -17.33
C SER A 53 -0.65 -7.64 -18.61
N PHE A 54 -1.20 -8.56 -19.41
CA PHE A 54 -2.10 -8.23 -20.53
C PHE A 54 -3.38 -7.49 -20.11
N PHE A 55 -3.81 -7.62 -18.85
CA PHE A 55 -4.97 -6.90 -18.33
C PHE A 55 -4.60 -5.55 -17.69
N ILE A 56 -3.31 -5.25 -17.58
CA ILE A 56 -2.83 -3.98 -17.01
C ILE A 56 -2.73 -2.95 -18.15
N PRO A 57 -3.23 -1.71 -17.96
CA PRO A 57 -3.08 -0.64 -18.94
C PRO A 57 -1.61 -0.44 -19.34
N LEU A 58 -1.36 -0.34 -20.65
CA LEU A 58 -0.01 -0.19 -21.22
C LEU A 58 0.78 0.97 -20.60
N ASP A 59 0.14 2.13 -20.42
CA ASP A 59 0.76 3.32 -19.82
C ASP A 59 1.29 3.05 -18.41
N LEU A 60 0.56 2.23 -17.62
CA LEU A 60 1.04 1.89 -16.29
C LEU A 60 2.21 0.92 -16.35
N SER A 61 2.09 -0.16 -17.13
CA SER A 61 3.18 -1.13 -17.27
C SER A 61 4.47 -0.42 -17.71
N PHE A 62 4.36 0.49 -18.68
CA PHE A 62 5.42 1.38 -19.11
C PHE A 62 5.96 2.23 -17.95
N SER A 63 5.08 2.87 -17.18
CA SER A 63 5.47 3.70 -16.03
C SER A 63 6.20 2.90 -14.95
N CYS A 64 5.72 1.71 -14.59
CA CYS A 64 6.37 0.84 -13.62
C CYS A 64 7.79 0.48 -14.05
N TRP A 65 7.97 0.14 -15.34
CA TRP A 65 9.27 -0.16 -15.92
C TRP A 65 10.21 1.06 -15.94
N VAL A 66 9.72 2.23 -16.38
CA VAL A 66 10.50 3.47 -16.43
C VAL A 66 10.92 3.93 -15.04
N PHE A 67 10.00 4.00 -14.08
CA PHE A 67 10.34 4.40 -12.71
C PHE A 67 11.26 3.39 -12.04
N TRP A 68 11.06 2.09 -12.27
CA TRP A 68 12.03 1.08 -11.83
C TRP A 68 13.44 1.40 -12.31
N LEU A 69 13.60 1.72 -13.59
CA LEU A 69 14.90 2.08 -14.18
C LEU A 69 15.46 3.37 -13.57
N ILE A 70 14.62 4.39 -13.38
CA ILE A 70 15.00 5.66 -12.73
C ILE A 70 15.58 5.41 -11.34
N TRP A 71 14.92 4.60 -10.49
CA TRP A 71 15.44 4.28 -9.15
C TRP A 71 16.85 3.68 -9.18
N ARG A 72 17.16 2.85 -10.18
CA ARG A 72 18.49 2.21 -10.31
C ARG A 72 19.53 3.19 -10.81
N LEU A 73 19.17 4.05 -11.76
CA LEU A 73 20.02 5.14 -12.19
C LEU A 73 20.31 6.10 -11.04
N GLU A 74 19.34 6.40 -10.19
CA GLU A 74 19.54 7.21 -8.99
C GLU A 74 20.54 6.56 -8.02
N ARG A 75 20.40 5.25 -7.72
CA ARG A 75 21.40 4.55 -6.88
C ARG A 75 22.81 4.61 -7.48
N ILE A 76 22.94 4.32 -8.77
CA ILE A 76 24.23 4.32 -9.47
C ILE A 76 24.84 5.73 -9.47
N THR A 77 24.04 6.76 -9.75
CA THR A 77 24.50 8.15 -9.73
C THR A 77 24.90 8.61 -8.33
N GLY A 78 24.15 8.23 -7.29
CA GLY A 78 24.52 8.47 -5.90
C GLY A 78 25.86 7.82 -5.52
N ALA A 79 26.12 6.61 -6.01
CA ALA A 79 27.39 5.92 -5.83
C ALA A 79 28.54 6.57 -6.61
N MET A 80 28.30 7.03 -7.84
CA MET A 80 29.29 7.77 -8.65
C MET A 80 29.67 9.10 -8.01
N MET A 81 28.69 9.84 -7.48
CA MET A 81 28.89 11.12 -6.81
C MET A 81 29.50 10.97 -5.41
N GLY A 82 29.55 9.74 -4.88
CA GLY A 82 30.15 9.44 -3.59
C GLY A 82 29.41 10.07 -2.41
N TRP A 83 28.07 10.16 -2.47
CA TRP A 83 27.23 10.75 -1.41
C TRP A 83 27.20 9.91 -0.14
N LYS A 84 28.28 9.97 0.63
CA LYS A 84 28.44 9.25 1.90
C LYS A 84 27.54 9.79 3.02
N THR A 85 27.10 11.04 2.91
CA THR A 85 26.18 11.69 3.87
C THR A 85 24.72 11.27 3.69
N LEU A 86 24.39 10.64 2.56
CA LEU A 86 23.05 10.13 2.25
C LEU A 86 23.13 8.61 2.05
N PRO A 87 23.31 7.83 3.14
CA PRO A 87 23.64 6.41 3.05
C PRO A 87 22.54 5.56 2.39
N ARG A 88 21.29 6.05 2.40
CA ARG A 88 20.12 5.38 1.83
C ARG A 88 19.66 5.97 0.50
N PHE A 89 20.44 6.86 -0.13
CA PHE A 89 20.05 7.49 -1.39
C PHE A 89 19.64 6.44 -2.44
N PRO A 90 18.46 6.56 -3.09
CA PRO A 90 17.56 7.74 -3.14
C PRO A 90 16.38 7.74 -2.16
N TYR A 91 16.39 6.96 -1.07
CA TYR A 91 15.30 6.89 -0.09
C TYR A 91 13.95 6.50 -0.74
N GLU A 92 13.97 5.40 -1.52
CA GLU A 92 12.82 4.90 -2.28
C GLU A 92 11.57 4.65 -1.42
N PRO A 93 11.68 4.04 -0.22
CA PRO A 93 10.52 3.86 0.65
C PRO A 93 9.90 5.19 1.08
N GLU A 94 10.72 6.16 1.48
CA GLU A 94 10.28 7.49 1.92
C GLU A 94 9.61 8.28 0.78
N GLN A 95 10.22 8.28 -0.40
CA GLN A 95 9.60 8.86 -1.59
C GLN A 95 8.26 8.17 -1.92
N SER A 96 8.19 6.85 -1.80
CA SER A 96 6.95 6.08 -2.01
C SER A 96 5.87 6.44 -0.98
N HIS A 97 6.24 6.65 0.30
CA HIS A 97 5.33 7.13 1.35
C HIS A 97 4.69 8.47 0.96
N GLY A 98 5.53 9.42 0.53
CA GLY A 98 5.09 10.71 0.02
C GLY A 98 4.16 10.57 -1.19
N ALA A 99 4.47 9.65 -2.08
CA ALA A 99 3.68 9.39 -3.27
C ALA A 99 2.27 8.87 -2.95
N TYR A 100 2.12 7.94 -1.99
CA TYR A 100 0.78 7.48 -1.58
C TYR A 100 -0.08 8.59 -0.98
N ILE A 101 0.53 9.46 -0.15
CA ILE A 101 -0.15 10.63 0.39
C ILE A 101 -0.55 11.59 -0.75
N GLY A 102 0.35 11.82 -1.71
CA GLY A 102 0.09 12.63 -2.89
C GLY A 102 -1.08 12.11 -3.73
N LEU A 103 -1.14 10.80 -3.98
CA LEU A 103 -2.24 10.14 -4.69
C LEU A 103 -3.58 10.32 -3.96
N CYS A 104 -3.59 10.18 -2.63
CA CYS A 104 -4.79 10.41 -1.83
C CYS A 104 -5.26 11.87 -1.92
N VAL A 105 -4.36 12.84 -1.69
CA VAL A 105 -4.67 14.27 -1.78
C VAL A 105 -5.20 14.62 -3.17
N PHE A 106 -4.56 14.11 -4.21
CA PHE A 106 -5.00 14.30 -5.59
C PHE A 106 -6.37 13.66 -5.86
N ALA A 107 -6.67 12.48 -5.30
CA ALA A 107 -7.97 11.84 -5.40
C ALA A 107 -9.08 12.64 -4.72
N ILE A 108 -8.83 13.15 -3.50
CA ILE A 108 -9.75 14.02 -2.78
C ILE A 108 -9.96 15.32 -3.56
N TRP A 109 -8.89 15.92 -4.09
CA TRP A 109 -8.98 17.14 -4.89
C TRP A 109 -9.82 16.95 -6.16
N MET A 110 -9.64 15.85 -6.88
CA MET A 110 -10.45 15.53 -8.07
C MET A 110 -11.92 15.27 -7.74
N SER A 111 -12.21 14.66 -6.59
CA SER A 111 -13.57 14.33 -6.14
C SER A 111 -14.25 15.43 -5.32
N ARG A 112 -13.58 16.56 -5.05
CA ARG A 112 -14.04 17.62 -4.12
C ARG A 112 -15.47 18.10 -4.36
N HIS A 113 -15.86 18.26 -5.62
CA HIS A 113 -17.21 18.73 -5.98
C HIS A 113 -18.27 17.68 -5.69
N HIS A 114 -17.97 16.40 -5.96
CA HIS A 114 -18.84 15.29 -5.62
C HIS A 114 -18.96 15.10 -4.11
N LEU A 115 -17.83 15.12 -3.39
CA LEU A 115 -17.81 15.04 -1.92
C LEU A 115 -18.60 16.18 -1.27
N LYS A 116 -18.44 17.42 -1.80
CA LYS A 116 -19.23 18.56 -1.34
C LYS A 116 -20.72 18.34 -1.57
N ARG A 117 -21.14 17.84 -2.74
CA ARG A 117 -22.55 17.51 -3.01
C ARG A 117 -23.09 16.45 -2.05
N VAL A 118 -22.37 15.35 -1.84
CA VAL A 118 -22.76 14.29 -0.89
C VAL A 118 -22.95 14.84 0.52
N LEU A 119 -22.00 15.68 0.99
CA LEU A 119 -22.10 16.30 2.30
C LEU A 119 -23.31 17.24 2.40
N MET A 120 -23.55 18.06 1.37
CA MET A 120 -24.71 18.94 1.31
C MET A 120 -26.03 18.16 1.28
N SER A 121 -26.09 17.02 0.57
CA SER A 121 -27.28 16.15 0.52
C SER A 121 -27.66 15.56 1.88
N CYS A 122 -26.72 15.41 2.81
CA CYS A 122 -27.02 14.98 4.18
C CYS A 122 -27.80 16.04 4.97
N PHE A 123 -27.59 17.33 4.70
CA PHE A 123 -28.23 18.46 5.39
C PHE A 123 -29.43 19.04 4.63
N LYS A 124 -29.39 19.03 3.29
CA LYS A 124 -30.45 19.48 2.39
C LYS A 124 -30.74 18.36 1.38
N PRO A 125 -31.79 17.55 1.58
CA PRO A 125 -32.16 16.54 0.61
C PRO A 125 -32.71 17.22 -0.65
N GLU A 126 -31.85 17.53 -1.62
CA GLU A 126 -32.27 17.89 -2.98
C GLU A 126 -32.65 16.62 -3.75
N ALA A 127 -33.74 16.71 -4.54
CA ALA A 127 -34.28 15.59 -5.32
C ALA A 127 -33.32 15.08 -6.42
N ASP A 128 -32.29 15.84 -6.77
CA ASP A 128 -31.53 15.69 -8.02
C ASP A 128 -30.37 14.65 -7.94
N LEU A 129 -29.87 14.32 -6.74
CA LEU A 129 -28.86 13.25 -6.59
C LEU A 129 -29.47 11.83 -6.57
N ALA A 130 -30.74 11.71 -6.21
CA ALA A 130 -31.43 10.42 -6.09
C ALA A 130 -31.73 9.78 -7.45
N SER A 131 -31.81 10.58 -8.52
CA SER A 131 -32.24 10.15 -9.86
C SER A 131 -31.15 9.41 -10.66
N HIS A 132 -29.86 9.67 -10.39
CA HIS A 132 -28.77 9.14 -11.22
C HIS A 132 -28.18 7.78 -10.79
N GLN A 133 -28.38 7.34 -9.55
CA GLN A 133 -27.72 6.12 -9.03
C GLN A 133 -28.61 5.11 -8.31
N ASN A 134 -29.94 5.33 -8.21
CA ASN A 134 -30.84 4.47 -7.41
C ASN A 134 -30.37 4.27 -5.95
N ILE A 135 -29.56 5.18 -5.41
CA ILE A 135 -29.11 5.15 -4.01
C ILE A 135 -30.08 5.99 -3.19
N PRO A 136 -30.80 5.41 -2.21
CA PRO A 136 -31.69 6.17 -1.34
C PRO A 136 -30.92 7.29 -0.63
N VAL A 137 -31.50 8.49 -0.54
CA VAL A 137 -30.88 9.64 0.16
C VAL A 137 -30.50 9.29 1.61
N ASN A 138 -31.25 8.40 2.26
CA ASN A 138 -30.94 7.90 3.61
C ASN A 138 -29.64 7.08 3.68
N SER A 139 -29.18 6.47 2.59
CA SER A 139 -27.93 5.70 2.57
C SER A 139 -26.70 6.58 2.80
N TYR A 140 -26.70 7.83 2.31
CA TYR A 140 -25.61 8.77 2.57
C TYR A 140 -25.53 9.18 4.04
N LYS A 141 -26.68 9.38 4.70
CA LYS A 141 -26.75 9.68 6.13
C LYS A 141 -26.25 8.50 6.98
N ILE A 142 -26.65 7.29 6.62
CA ILE A 142 -26.18 6.07 7.28
C ILE A 142 -24.65 5.93 7.12
N ALA A 143 -24.12 6.11 5.89
CA ALA A 143 -22.70 6.04 5.63
C ALA A 143 -21.90 7.09 6.43
N LEU A 144 -22.38 8.34 6.47
CA LEU A 144 -21.76 9.41 7.26
C LEU A 144 -21.82 9.12 8.76
N SER A 145 -22.95 8.64 9.27
CA SER A 145 -23.10 8.26 10.68
C SER A 145 -22.16 7.11 11.06
N GLY A 146 -21.99 6.12 10.17
CA GLY A 146 -21.06 5.02 10.35
C GLY A 146 -19.60 5.49 10.36
N LEU A 147 -19.25 6.44 9.48
CA LEU A 147 -17.93 7.06 9.47
C LEU A 147 -17.63 7.81 10.78
N VAL A 148 -18.60 8.61 11.27
CA VAL A 148 -18.45 9.35 12.53
C VAL A 148 -18.37 8.40 13.72
N PHE A 149 -19.30 7.45 13.83
CA PHE A 149 -19.31 6.49 14.93
C PHE A 149 -18.05 5.61 14.94
N GLY A 150 -17.63 5.12 13.78
CA GLY A 150 -16.39 4.35 13.62
C GLY A 150 -15.15 5.18 13.98
N GLY A 151 -15.10 6.45 13.55
CA GLY A 151 -14.02 7.36 13.90
C GLY A 151 -13.94 7.62 15.41
N VAL A 152 -15.08 7.92 16.06
CA VAL A 152 -15.15 8.11 17.52
C VAL A 152 -14.74 6.84 18.25
N PHE A 153 -15.22 5.67 17.82
CA PHE A 153 -14.84 4.39 18.40
C PHE A 153 -13.33 4.14 18.32
N ILE A 154 -12.71 4.36 17.15
CA ILE A 154 -11.27 4.20 16.95
C ILE A 154 -10.49 5.15 17.86
N ILE A 155 -10.92 6.42 17.98
CA ILE A 155 -10.28 7.39 18.86
C ILE A 155 -10.35 6.92 20.32
N ILE A 156 -11.54 6.54 20.81
CA ILE A 156 -11.70 6.05 22.18
C ILE A 156 -10.86 4.80 22.43
N PHE A 157 -10.86 3.85 21.49
CA PHE A 157 -10.05 2.63 21.57
C PHE A 157 -8.55 2.96 21.70
N CYS A 158 -8.04 3.87 20.87
CA CYS A 158 -6.63 4.26 20.90
C CYS A 158 -6.26 5.08 22.14
N LEU A 159 -7.16 5.94 22.64
CA LEU A 159 -6.97 6.64 23.92
C LEU A 159 -6.90 5.63 25.09
N LYS A 160 -7.68 4.54 25.04
CA LYS A 160 -7.59 3.46 26.04
C LYS A 160 -6.27 2.68 25.94
N MET A 161 -5.66 2.61 24.76
CA MET A 161 -4.28 2.13 24.57
C MET A 161 -3.21 3.16 24.98
N GLN A 162 -3.60 4.27 25.61
CA GLN A 162 -2.74 5.37 26.06
C GLN A 162 -2.05 6.15 24.92
N MET A 163 -2.60 6.12 23.71
CA MET A 163 -2.09 6.94 22.62
C MET A 163 -2.45 8.41 22.82
N SER A 164 -1.55 9.30 22.40
CA SER A 164 -1.83 10.75 22.37
C SER A 164 -2.73 11.12 21.19
N LEU A 165 -3.64 12.08 21.39
CA LEU A 165 -4.66 12.44 20.41
C LEU A 165 -4.09 12.90 19.06
N GLY A 166 -2.99 13.67 19.08
CA GLY A 166 -2.31 14.09 17.85
C GLY A 166 -1.76 12.91 17.05
N ILE A 167 -1.14 11.94 17.73
CA ILE A 167 -0.61 10.73 17.07
C ILE A 167 -1.73 9.88 16.51
N ILE A 168 -2.86 9.74 17.22
CA ILE A 168 -4.05 9.02 16.71
C ILE A 168 -4.51 9.65 15.39
N PHE A 169 -4.66 10.97 15.36
CA PHE A 169 -5.10 11.67 14.15
C PHE A 169 -4.17 11.41 12.96
N PHE A 170 -2.85 11.65 13.12
CA PHE A 170 -1.90 11.45 12.02
C PHE A 170 -1.77 9.98 11.61
N PHE A 171 -1.79 9.05 12.56
CA PHE A 171 -1.70 7.62 12.28
C PHE A 171 -2.84 7.17 11.37
N PHE A 172 -4.09 7.49 11.74
CA PHE A 172 -5.24 7.11 10.92
C PHE A 172 -5.36 7.94 9.65
N ALA A 173 -4.95 9.21 9.64
CA ALA A 173 -4.92 10.02 8.41
C ALA A 173 -4.00 9.41 7.35
N ILE A 174 -2.81 8.96 7.74
CA ILE A 174 -1.88 8.25 6.85
C ILE A 174 -2.46 6.90 6.44
N TRP A 175 -2.99 6.13 7.40
CA TRP A 175 -3.58 4.82 7.12
C TRP A 175 -4.75 4.89 6.11
N PHE A 176 -5.68 5.81 6.31
CA PHE A 176 -6.77 6.06 5.36
C PHE A 176 -6.26 6.57 4.02
N SER A 177 -5.20 7.39 4.01
CA SER A 177 -4.61 7.88 2.76
C SER A 177 -4.04 6.75 1.92
N ILE A 178 -3.31 5.83 2.56
CA ILE A 178 -2.82 4.61 1.91
C ILE A 178 -4.00 3.76 1.42
N GLY A 179 -5.02 3.58 2.25
CA GLY A 179 -6.25 2.87 1.86
C GLY A 179 -6.89 3.46 0.60
N VAL A 180 -7.08 4.79 0.55
CA VAL A 180 -7.67 5.50 -0.60
C VAL A 180 -6.80 5.32 -1.84
N ALA A 181 -5.48 5.47 -1.71
CA ALA A 181 -4.56 5.30 -2.82
C ALA A 181 -4.59 3.86 -3.37
N ILE A 182 -4.61 2.83 -2.51
CA ILE A 182 -4.72 1.42 -2.91
C ILE A 182 -6.10 1.13 -3.55
N THR A 183 -7.17 1.72 -3.02
CA THR A 183 -8.50 1.54 -3.60
C THR A 183 -8.59 2.16 -4.99
N ARG A 184 -8.06 3.37 -5.16
CA ARG A 184 -7.97 4.01 -6.48
C ARG A 184 -7.12 3.20 -7.44
N LEU A 185 -5.98 2.70 -6.95
CA LEU A 185 -5.10 1.82 -7.70
C LEU A 185 -5.85 0.60 -8.24
N ARG A 186 -6.56 -0.12 -7.36
CA ARG A 186 -7.31 -1.32 -7.74
C ARG A 186 -8.49 -1.00 -8.67
N ALA A 187 -9.14 0.14 -8.48
CA ALA A 187 -10.20 0.60 -9.38
C ALA A 187 -9.68 0.91 -10.79
N GLU A 188 -8.47 1.46 -10.92
CA GLU A 188 -7.86 1.81 -12.21
C GLU A 188 -7.24 0.59 -12.93
N LEU A 189 -6.77 -0.43 -12.18
CA LEU A 189 -5.92 -1.48 -12.75
C LEU A 189 -6.47 -2.90 -12.69
N GLY A 190 -7.42 -3.17 -11.81
CA GLY A 190 -7.95 -4.53 -11.56
C GLY A 190 -6.94 -5.57 -11.02
N SER A 191 -5.62 -5.27 -11.03
CA SER A 191 -4.56 -6.22 -10.69
C SER A 191 -4.27 -6.28 -9.18
N ARG A 192 -3.96 -7.50 -8.70
CA ARG A 192 -3.77 -7.83 -7.27
C ARG A 192 -2.41 -7.42 -6.70
N VAL A 193 -1.50 -6.86 -7.50
CA VAL A 193 -0.12 -6.59 -7.08
C VAL A 193 -0.02 -5.23 -6.36
N HIS A 194 -0.44 -5.20 -5.10
CA HIS A 194 -0.31 -4.03 -4.22
C HIS A 194 0.30 -4.42 -2.87
N ASP A 195 1.21 -5.41 -2.87
CA ASP A 195 1.88 -5.81 -1.65
C ASP A 195 2.89 -4.75 -1.19
N LEU A 196 2.35 -3.77 -0.47
CA LEU A 196 3.07 -2.68 0.15
C LEU A 196 3.49 -3.13 1.54
N HIS A 197 4.73 -3.58 1.64
CA HIS A 197 5.39 -3.92 2.89
C HIS A 197 6.12 -2.68 3.42
N PHE A 198 6.00 -2.39 4.73
CA PHE A 198 6.68 -1.28 5.41
C PHE A 198 6.31 0.15 4.92
N ILE A 199 5.05 0.36 4.54
CA ILE A 199 4.54 1.68 4.10
C ILE A 199 3.53 2.27 5.11
N GLY A 200 3.31 1.59 6.23
CA GLY A 200 2.33 1.98 7.23
C GLY A 200 2.71 3.23 8.04
N PRO A 201 1.73 3.86 8.72
CA PRO A 201 1.94 4.99 9.62
C PRO A 201 2.91 4.71 10.77
N ASP A 202 3.07 3.44 11.16
CA ASP A 202 4.00 2.96 12.17
C ASP A 202 5.47 3.03 11.73
N GLU A 203 5.77 3.16 10.44
CA GLU A 203 7.12 3.44 9.92
C GLU A 203 7.29 4.93 9.62
N ILE A 204 6.28 5.55 9.00
CA ILE A 204 6.31 6.97 8.58
C ILE A 204 6.39 7.93 9.77
N LEU A 205 5.63 7.69 10.84
CA LEU A 205 5.61 8.62 11.98
C LEU A 205 6.96 8.60 12.72
N PRO A 206 7.53 7.44 13.09
CA PRO A 206 8.84 7.40 13.74
C PRO A 206 9.97 8.02 12.93
N SER A 207 9.99 7.86 11.59
CA SER A 207 11.02 8.48 10.74
C SER A 207 10.89 10.01 10.69
N LEU A 208 9.67 10.53 10.54
CA LEU A 208 9.42 11.98 10.42
C LEU A 208 9.51 12.74 11.75
N ILE A 209 9.01 12.16 12.84
CA ILE A 209 8.88 12.85 14.14
C ILE A 209 10.03 12.47 15.09
N GLY A 210 10.63 11.29 14.90
CA GLY A 210 11.60 10.69 15.82
C GLY A 210 10.90 9.95 16.96
N THR A 211 11.44 8.76 17.29
CA THR A 211 10.88 7.86 18.31
C THR A 211 10.76 8.51 19.70
N ARG A 212 11.73 9.35 20.09
CA ARG A 212 11.75 10.02 21.39
C ARG A 212 10.59 10.99 21.58
N ARG A 213 10.21 11.73 20.52
CA ARG A 213 9.10 12.69 20.55
C ARG A 213 7.73 12.01 20.49
N ILE A 214 7.64 10.88 19.80
CA ILE A 214 6.45 10.04 19.79
C ILE A 214 6.19 9.47 21.20
N GLY A 215 7.23 9.03 21.89
CA GLY A 215 7.13 8.52 23.25
C GLY A 215 6.75 7.03 23.31
N ALA A 216 7.21 6.36 24.37
CA ALA A 216 7.16 4.90 24.50
C ALA A 216 5.73 4.33 24.44
N SER A 217 4.76 4.99 25.08
CA SER A 217 3.37 4.52 25.09
C SER A 217 2.78 4.42 23.68
N ASN A 218 2.96 5.47 22.85
CA ASN A 218 2.51 5.46 21.46
C ASN A 218 3.21 4.38 20.63
N LEU A 219 4.52 4.17 20.84
CA LEU A 219 5.29 3.13 20.13
C LEU A 219 4.80 1.71 20.48
N VAL A 220 4.48 1.46 21.76
CA VAL A 220 3.86 0.20 22.20
C VAL A 220 2.52 0.00 21.48
N SER A 221 1.68 1.03 21.42
CA SER A 221 0.40 0.96 20.70
C SER A 221 0.59 0.70 19.20
N PHE A 222 1.61 1.27 18.55
CA PHE A 222 1.94 0.97 17.15
C PHE A 222 2.24 -0.52 16.93
N SER A 223 2.96 -1.15 17.86
CA SER A 223 3.24 -2.58 17.79
C SER A 223 2.00 -3.46 17.92
N TYR A 224 1.01 -3.04 18.73
CA TYR A 224 -0.29 -3.73 18.76
C TYR A 224 -1.10 -3.49 17.49
N LEU A 225 -1.04 -2.28 16.93
CA LEU A 225 -1.69 -1.94 15.66
C LEU A 225 -0.95 -2.46 14.42
N TYR A 226 0.19 -3.15 14.59
CA TYR A 226 0.99 -3.67 13.48
C TYR A 226 0.22 -4.61 12.56
N VAL A 227 -0.81 -5.28 13.09
CA VAL A 227 -1.75 -6.11 12.31
C VAL A 227 -2.40 -5.35 11.14
N LEU A 228 -2.56 -4.03 11.26
CA LEU A 228 -3.16 -3.17 10.23
C LEU A 228 -2.17 -2.75 9.14
N ASN A 229 -0.87 -2.76 9.44
CA ASN A 229 0.16 -2.08 8.65
C ASN A 229 1.23 -2.99 8.08
N ARG A 230 1.35 -4.21 8.62
CA ARG A 230 2.41 -5.15 8.25
C ARG A 230 2.44 -5.44 6.74
N ALA A 231 1.28 -5.68 6.14
CA ALA A 231 1.17 -5.88 4.69
C ALA A 231 -0.20 -5.44 4.21
N HIS A 232 -0.24 -4.50 3.27
CA HIS A 232 -1.51 -3.96 2.76
C HIS A 232 -2.17 -4.85 1.68
N ARG A 233 -1.81 -6.14 1.57
CA ARG A 233 -2.31 -7.09 0.55
C ARG A 233 -3.83 -7.31 0.56
N SER A 234 -4.46 -7.16 1.73
CA SER A 234 -5.87 -7.48 1.97
C SER A 234 -6.61 -6.29 2.56
N HIS A 235 -6.34 -5.09 2.05
CA HIS A 235 -7.07 -3.90 2.50
C HIS A 235 -8.57 -4.08 2.20
N SER A 236 -9.44 -3.85 3.19
CA SER A 236 -10.88 -4.15 3.04
C SER A 236 -11.58 -3.23 2.04
N MET A 237 -11.17 -1.97 1.97
CA MET A 237 -11.82 -0.94 1.16
C MET A 237 -11.83 -1.23 -0.36
N PRO A 238 -10.72 -1.66 -1.01
CA PRO A 238 -10.79 -2.10 -2.41
C PRO A 238 -11.75 -3.27 -2.66
N HIS A 239 -11.79 -4.27 -1.75
CA HIS A 239 -12.72 -5.39 -1.88
C HIS A 239 -14.18 -4.94 -1.77
N GLN A 240 -14.46 -3.97 -0.89
CA GLN A 240 -15.79 -3.33 -0.79
C GLN A 240 -16.14 -2.56 -2.06
N LEU A 241 -15.22 -1.80 -2.63
CA LEU A 241 -15.47 -1.05 -3.86
C LEU A 241 -15.78 -1.97 -5.05
N GLU A 242 -15.00 -3.04 -5.24
CA GLU A 242 -15.27 -4.06 -6.26
C GLU A 242 -16.65 -4.71 -6.05
N GLY A 243 -16.99 -5.05 -4.80
CA GLY A 243 -18.31 -5.56 -4.44
C GLY A 243 -19.44 -4.59 -4.81
N PHE A 244 -19.28 -3.30 -4.50
CA PHE A 244 -20.24 -2.26 -4.88
C PHE A 244 -20.39 -2.13 -6.40
N LYS A 245 -19.28 -2.23 -7.14
CA LYS A 245 -19.34 -2.17 -8.61
C LYS A 245 -20.06 -3.38 -9.21
N ILE A 246 -19.85 -4.58 -8.67
CA ILE A 246 -20.58 -5.77 -9.09
C ILE A 246 -22.07 -5.64 -8.77
N ALA A 247 -22.41 -5.15 -7.58
CA ALA A 247 -23.80 -4.94 -7.18
C ALA A 247 -24.51 -3.90 -8.06
N GLU A 248 -23.82 -2.84 -8.47
CA GLU A 248 -24.34 -1.87 -9.44
C GLU A 248 -24.67 -2.53 -10.80
N ILE A 249 -23.76 -3.37 -11.32
CA ILE A 249 -23.93 -4.08 -12.60
C ILE A 249 -25.11 -5.07 -12.54
N VAL A 250 -25.20 -5.85 -11.45
CA VAL A 250 -26.24 -6.87 -11.25
C VAL A 250 -27.54 -6.25 -10.71
N ARG A 251 -27.55 -4.93 -10.43
CA ARG A 251 -28.69 -4.17 -9.88
C ARG A 251 -29.20 -4.71 -8.54
N THR A 252 -28.29 -5.18 -7.69
CA THR A 252 -28.59 -5.62 -6.32
C THR A 252 -28.52 -4.47 -5.32
N SER A 253 -29.26 -4.60 -4.21
CA SER A 253 -29.28 -3.59 -3.15
C SER A 253 -27.91 -3.48 -2.47
N LEU A 254 -27.28 -2.30 -2.58
CA LEU A 254 -26.00 -1.99 -1.91
C LEU A 254 -26.11 -2.12 -0.38
N VAL A 255 -27.25 -1.76 0.20
CA VAL A 255 -27.46 -1.84 1.67
C VAL A 255 -27.39 -3.29 2.16
N HIS A 256 -28.06 -4.21 1.45
CA HIS A 256 -28.00 -5.63 1.78
C HIS A 256 -26.58 -6.19 1.61
N LEU A 257 -25.88 -5.77 0.55
CA LEU A 257 -24.49 -6.15 0.34
C LEU A 257 -23.60 -5.69 1.50
N VAL A 258 -23.72 -4.44 1.94
CA VAL A 258 -22.95 -3.90 3.08
C VAL A 258 -23.20 -4.73 4.34
N ILE A 259 -24.47 -5.04 4.66
CA ILE A 259 -24.80 -5.86 5.83
C ILE A 259 -24.15 -7.24 5.74
N LEU A 260 -24.25 -7.90 4.59
CA LEU A 260 -23.63 -9.22 4.38
C LEU A 260 -22.11 -9.17 4.47
N MET A 261 -21.47 -8.13 3.90
CA MET A 261 -20.03 -7.92 4.01
C MET A 261 -19.58 -7.69 5.45
N SER A 262 -20.36 -6.93 6.24
CA SER A 262 -20.09 -6.70 7.66
C SER A 262 -20.23 -8.00 8.47
N LEU A 263 -21.30 -8.78 8.25
CA LEU A 263 -21.51 -10.07 8.91
C LEU A 263 -20.41 -11.09 8.55
N ALA A 264 -20.05 -11.18 7.26
CA ALA A 264 -18.97 -12.04 6.79
C ALA A 264 -17.62 -11.63 7.38
N SER A 265 -17.35 -10.34 7.52
CA SER A 265 -16.14 -9.83 8.16
C SER A 265 -16.09 -10.22 9.64
N LEU A 266 -17.19 -10.06 10.38
CA LEU A 266 -17.29 -10.44 11.79
C LEU A 266 -17.08 -11.95 11.98
N LEU A 267 -17.77 -12.77 11.18
CA LEU A 267 -17.62 -14.22 11.22
C LEU A 267 -16.19 -14.63 10.86
N GLY A 268 -15.59 -13.99 9.87
CA GLY A 268 -14.20 -14.20 9.47
C GLY A 268 -13.21 -13.91 10.60
N VAL A 269 -13.41 -12.83 11.36
CA VAL A 269 -12.58 -12.52 12.54
C VAL A 269 -12.70 -13.62 13.61
N VAL A 270 -13.92 -14.03 13.95
CA VAL A 270 -14.15 -15.07 14.98
C VAL A 270 -13.58 -16.41 14.53
N ALA A 271 -13.85 -16.83 13.29
CA ALA A 271 -13.35 -18.08 12.74
C ALA A 271 -11.81 -18.08 12.67
N SER A 272 -11.20 -16.97 12.22
CA SER A 272 -9.73 -16.83 12.17
C SER A 272 -9.12 -16.92 13.55
N PHE A 273 -9.73 -16.29 14.57
CA PHE A 273 -9.25 -16.35 15.95
C PHE A 273 -9.30 -17.77 16.51
N VAL A 274 -10.45 -18.44 16.40
CA VAL A 274 -10.64 -19.82 16.87
C VAL A 274 -9.69 -20.79 16.17
N PHE A 275 -9.55 -20.66 14.85
CA PHE A 275 -8.66 -21.49 14.06
C PHE A 275 -7.20 -21.26 14.45
N PHE A 276 -6.76 -20.00 14.53
CA PHE A 276 -5.39 -19.68 14.93
C PHE A 276 -5.05 -20.23 16.32
N LEU A 277 -5.96 -20.06 17.28
CA LEU A 277 -5.79 -20.56 18.65
C LEU A 277 -5.72 -22.09 18.66
N THR A 278 -6.66 -22.77 18.02
CA THR A 278 -6.69 -24.24 17.94
C THR A 278 -5.45 -24.80 17.24
N SER A 279 -5.04 -24.22 16.12
CA SER A 279 -3.81 -24.60 15.41
C SER A 279 -2.58 -24.39 16.26
N SER A 280 -2.53 -23.31 17.04
CA SER A 280 -1.41 -23.02 17.96
C SER A 280 -1.32 -24.05 19.07
N TYR A 281 -2.44 -24.52 19.63
CA TYR A 281 -2.45 -25.60 20.63
C TYR A 281 -2.05 -26.97 20.05
N LYS A 282 -2.38 -27.25 18.79
CA LYS A 282 -2.11 -28.56 18.15
C LYS A 282 -0.70 -28.69 17.58
N ILE A 283 -0.20 -27.65 16.93
CA ILE A 283 1.03 -27.69 16.10
C ILE A 283 2.13 -26.77 16.69
N GLY A 284 1.80 -25.99 17.73
CA GLY A 284 2.66 -24.96 18.29
C GLY A 284 2.39 -23.58 17.68
N ALA A 285 2.49 -22.55 18.52
CA ALA A 285 2.24 -21.16 18.11
C ALA A 285 3.34 -20.65 17.17
N ARG A 286 2.96 -20.15 15.99
CA ARG A 286 3.89 -19.45 15.08
C ARG A 286 4.02 -17.99 15.52
N VAL A 287 5.00 -17.71 16.36
CA VAL A 287 5.22 -16.39 16.97
C VAL A 287 5.96 -15.38 16.08
N TRP A 288 6.33 -15.75 14.84
CA TRP A 288 7.18 -14.91 13.98
C TRP A 288 6.63 -13.49 13.78
N PHE A 289 5.31 -13.34 13.61
CA PHE A 289 4.67 -12.03 13.44
C PHE A 289 4.67 -11.17 14.71
N ALA A 290 4.48 -11.80 15.87
CA ALA A 290 4.60 -11.11 17.15
C ALA A 290 6.05 -10.69 17.38
N ASN A 291 7.00 -11.60 17.15
CA ASN A 291 8.43 -11.33 17.29
C ASN A 291 8.89 -10.17 16.40
N GLU A 292 8.40 -10.08 15.16
CA GLU A 292 8.71 -8.97 14.26
C GLU A 292 8.26 -7.61 14.85
N SER A 293 7.00 -7.52 15.29
CA SER A 293 6.45 -6.30 15.88
C SER A 293 7.16 -5.86 17.16
N PHE A 294 7.40 -6.80 18.08
CA PHE A 294 8.01 -6.51 19.38
C PHE A 294 9.53 -6.33 19.30
N ARG A 295 10.23 -6.98 18.36
CA ARG A 295 11.66 -6.71 18.11
C ARG A 295 11.86 -5.31 17.52
N ARG A 296 10.94 -4.83 16.67
CA ARG A 296 10.98 -3.46 16.17
C ARG A 296 10.76 -2.45 17.30
N LEU A 297 9.81 -2.73 18.20
CA LEU A 297 9.60 -1.94 19.42
C LEU A 297 10.85 -1.90 20.30
N GLU A 298 11.45 -3.06 20.57
CA GLU A 298 12.70 -3.15 21.34
C GLU A 298 13.79 -2.30 20.70
N GLY A 299 13.94 -2.36 19.37
CA GLY A 299 14.83 -1.50 18.61
C GLY A 299 14.56 -0.02 18.85
N TRP A 300 13.30 0.43 18.73
CA TRP A 300 12.94 1.83 18.96
C TRP A 300 13.18 2.30 20.40
N LEU A 301 12.92 1.46 21.39
CA LEU A 301 13.09 1.80 22.80
C LEU A 301 14.57 1.78 23.24
N THR A 302 15.40 0.95 22.62
CA THR A 302 16.83 0.83 22.95
C THR A 302 17.68 1.86 22.23
N THR A 303 17.47 2.04 20.93
CA THR A 303 18.27 2.95 20.10
C THR A 303 17.73 4.38 20.08
N MET A 304 16.43 4.56 20.34
CA MET A 304 15.72 5.85 20.33
C MET A 304 16.17 6.80 19.21
N PRO A 305 16.08 6.37 17.94
CA PRO A 305 16.56 7.15 16.81
C PRO A 305 15.87 8.51 16.76
N ALA A 306 16.69 9.54 16.56
CA ALA A 306 16.23 10.91 16.30
C ALA A 306 15.59 11.01 14.91
N THR A 307 14.94 12.13 14.64
CA THR A 307 14.41 12.45 13.32
C THR A 307 15.53 12.48 12.28
N ASP A 308 15.34 11.76 11.17
CA ASP A 308 16.23 11.81 10.01
C ASP A 308 15.72 12.88 9.03
N PHE A 309 16.43 14.02 8.93
CA PHE A 309 16.02 15.13 8.07
C PHE A 309 15.94 14.74 6.58
N PRO A 310 16.89 13.96 6.02
CA PRO A 310 16.75 13.31 4.73
C PRO A 310 15.38 12.64 4.50
N ASP A 311 14.85 11.91 5.48
CA ASP A 311 13.56 11.22 5.32
C ASP A 311 12.43 12.21 5.06
N ILE A 312 12.38 13.32 5.80
CA ILE A 312 11.38 14.38 5.59
C ILE A 312 11.51 14.97 4.18
N ILE A 313 12.74 15.21 3.72
CA ILE A 313 13.00 15.79 2.40
C ILE A 313 12.51 14.83 1.31
N PHE A 314 12.83 13.53 1.41
CA PHE A 314 12.46 12.55 0.39
C PHE A 314 10.97 12.18 0.41
N VAL A 315 10.32 12.14 1.59
CA VAL A 315 8.85 12.07 1.68
C VAL A 315 8.22 13.28 0.99
N SER A 316 8.72 14.49 1.26
CA SER A 316 8.19 15.71 0.64
C SER A 316 8.43 15.72 -0.88
N PHE A 317 9.60 15.25 -1.32
CA PHE A 317 9.95 15.12 -2.73
C PHE A 317 9.01 14.15 -3.44
N GLY A 318 8.76 12.96 -2.87
CA GLY A 318 7.84 11.99 -3.45
C GLY A 318 6.39 12.47 -3.50
N PHE A 319 5.96 13.23 -2.49
CA PHE A 319 4.66 13.90 -2.48
C PHE A 319 4.54 14.91 -3.63
N VAL A 320 5.48 15.84 -3.72
CA VAL A 320 5.48 16.90 -4.77
C VAL A 320 5.61 16.28 -6.16
N GLY A 321 6.51 15.31 -6.33
CA GLY A 321 6.71 14.59 -7.58
C GLY A 321 5.42 13.91 -8.06
N THR A 322 4.70 13.27 -7.15
CA THR A 322 3.40 12.64 -7.46
C THR A 322 2.34 13.65 -7.86
N ILE A 323 2.23 14.77 -7.15
CA ILE A 323 1.28 15.83 -7.51
C ILE A 323 1.61 16.39 -8.89
N LEU A 324 2.90 16.67 -9.16
CA LEU A 324 3.35 17.18 -10.44
C LEU A 324 3.05 16.19 -11.58
N LEU A 325 3.39 14.91 -11.42
CA LEU A 325 3.07 13.86 -12.40
C LEU A 325 1.56 13.77 -12.66
N SER A 326 0.75 13.89 -11.60
CA SER A 326 -0.70 13.86 -11.70
C SER A 326 -1.26 15.07 -12.48
N LEU A 327 -0.70 16.27 -12.26
CA LEU A 327 -1.08 17.50 -12.97
C LEU A 327 -0.61 17.51 -14.42
N LEU A 328 0.61 17.03 -14.69
CA LEU A 328 1.15 16.90 -16.04
C LEU A 328 0.27 15.97 -16.87
N ARG A 329 -0.10 14.82 -16.31
CA ARG A 329 -1.01 13.87 -16.98
C ARG A 329 -2.40 14.46 -17.26
N MET A 330 -2.93 15.29 -16.37
CA MET A 330 -4.19 15.99 -16.63
C MET A 330 -4.11 17.02 -17.76
N ARG A 331 -2.93 17.64 -17.94
CA ARG A 331 -2.75 18.74 -18.90
C ARG A 331 -2.27 18.26 -20.27
N PHE A 332 -1.46 17.20 -20.31
CA PHE A 332 -0.78 16.73 -21.51
C PHE A 332 -1.24 15.32 -21.87
N LEU A 333 -1.95 15.18 -22.99
CA LEU A 333 -2.46 13.89 -23.48
C LEU A 333 -1.36 12.90 -23.88
N TRP A 334 -0.16 13.39 -24.21
CA TRP A 334 1.01 12.57 -24.59
C TRP A 334 1.84 12.12 -23.39
N TRP A 335 1.49 12.56 -22.17
CA TRP A 335 2.22 12.22 -20.96
C TRP A 335 1.73 10.86 -20.41
N ASN A 336 2.40 9.79 -20.85
CA ASN A 336 2.03 8.41 -20.47
C ASN A 336 2.61 7.97 -19.11
N LEU A 337 3.35 8.83 -18.40
CA LEU A 337 3.89 8.50 -17.08
C LEU A 337 2.82 8.66 -15.99
N HIS A 338 2.41 7.53 -15.45
CA HIS A 338 1.38 7.42 -14.42
C HIS A 338 1.99 7.63 -13.02
N PRO A 339 1.43 8.55 -12.20
CA PRO A 339 1.91 8.79 -10.83
C PRO A 339 1.85 7.56 -9.91
N VAL A 340 1.02 6.58 -10.28
CA VAL A 340 0.88 5.29 -9.60
C VAL A 340 2.11 4.42 -9.82
N GLY A 341 2.66 4.41 -11.04
CA GLY A 341 3.88 3.66 -11.34
C GLY A 341 5.04 4.14 -10.47
N TYR A 342 5.13 5.44 -10.22
CA TYR A 342 6.11 6.02 -9.30
C TYR A 342 5.92 5.52 -7.86
N ALA A 343 4.69 5.56 -7.33
CA ALA A 343 4.40 5.14 -5.96
C ALA A 343 4.69 3.66 -5.68
N ILE A 344 4.47 2.76 -6.65
CA ILE A 344 4.57 1.31 -6.41
C ILE A 344 5.90 0.71 -6.90
N SER A 345 6.59 1.33 -7.86
CA SER A 345 7.86 0.81 -8.39
C SER A 345 9.00 0.77 -7.36
N GLY A 346 8.92 1.58 -6.31
CA GLY A 346 9.83 1.53 -5.16
C GLY A 346 9.49 0.43 -4.14
N SER A 347 8.36 -0.25 -4.29
CA SER A 347 7.93 -1.31 -3.35
C SER A 347 8.67 -2.63 -3.58
N TRP A 348 8.92 -3.33 -2.48
CA TRP A 348 9.61 -4.62 -2.49
C TRP A 348 8.91 -5.66 -3.39
N ALA A 349 7.58 -5.68 -3.42
CA ALA A 349 6.83 -6.69 -4.14
C ALA A 349 6.77 -6.49 -5.65
N ILE A 350 6.91 -5.25 -6.14
CA ILE A 350 6.99 -5.01 -7.57
C ILE A 350 8.37 -5.36 -8.12
N ASN A 351 9.45 -5.20 -7.35
CA ASN A 351 10.82 -5.37 -7.84
C ASN A 351 11.05 -6.72 -8.60
N PRO A 352 10.61 -7.90 -8.08
CA PRO A 352 10.71 -9.16 -8.82
C PRO A 352 9.81 -9.26 -10.06
N MET A 353 8.75 -8.45 -10.12
CA MET A 353 7.70 -8.50 -11.12
C MET A 353 7.95 -7.57 -12.33
N ILE A 354 9.05 -6.81 -12.37
CA ILE A 354 9.35 -5.96 -13.55
C ILE A 354 9.50 -6.77 -14.83
N GLY A 355 10.04 -7.99 -14.74
CA GLY A 355 10.11 -8.90 -15.88
C GLY A 355 8.75 -9.32 -16.46
N LEU A 356 7.62 -8.93 -15.84
CA LEU A 356 6.27 -9.13 -16.36
C LEU A 356 5.77 -7.97 -17.23
N PHE A 357 6.39 -6.79 -17.11
CA PHE A 357 6.01 -5.56 -17.81
C PHE A 357 6.81 -5.34 -19.10
N SER A 358 7.84 -6.16 -19.35
CA SER A 358 8.76 -6.11 -20.50
C SER A 358 8.31 -6.97 -21.67
#